data_AF-A0A3B6QPE3-F1
#
_entry.id   AF-A0A3B6QPE3-F1
#
_cell.length_a   1.000
_cell.length_b   1.000
_cell.length_c   1.000
_cell.angle_alpha   90.00
_cell.angle_beta   90.00
_cell.angle_gamma   90.00
#
_symmetry.space_group_name_H-M   'P 1'
#
loop_
_entity.id
_entity.type
_entity.pdbx_description
1 polymer ?
#
loop_
_entity_poly.entity_id
_entity_poly.type
_entity_poly.pdbx_seq_one_letter_code
_entity_poly.pdbx_strand_id
1 'polypeptide(L)'
;MNEYEVAKKIRDILMLKRYLVVLDDVWETDTWEKLNRTIKAFPDATNCSRVLLTTRKNDVANHVEMPTHIHALKCLNEEKSWELFSSKALPSYRRSSIADLYEFEKLGRQLTRKCDGLPLALAVLGGYLSKNLNTQAWSDVLLGWPSTKDTQMMRGIIALSYKDLPNHYLKSCLLYLAAFPEDFNISVRALISLWIAERFIPHTPRNTLEETANNYVTELAQRSLVQVVQTRSIHGWIEKIRIHDILRDWCIEEATEDGFFDVIDETTRGQFGASSSHSRISYRCSFQDSSGQKLQASPNLRALLCFGLSSSVTFPELRFLRVLHVENSELENFSKVIGGCIHLRHLTLIRCGQVMVPSSIWKLIYLQTISLSGKDVSSSLWDITTLRYVDLSSISLPRSVQIPQTLRELHIWATDDEIKKDPMPILEMLPCLVVLELQDFRPETMSFGAQGFPRLQELRLENCSFNKWTMEVGAMPKLFHLSFSYCGVGGGIPDGLLHLPSLRFVSLDSAKAYRNDSTLDGLRHKGCEVTLPPSSLMPPFKFLLFNFTTTTRDDNALSFAGQRAFRLVQY
;
A
#
# COMPACT_ATOMS: atom_id res chain seq x y z
N MET A 1 24.51 -9.34 8.60
CA MET A 1 24.72 -8.75 9.94
C MET A 1 23.99 -9.65 10.90
N ASN A 2 24.66 -10.21 11.91
CA ASN A 2 23.96 -11.07 12.87
C ASN A 2 23.14 -10.21 13.86
N GLU A 3 22.21 -10.83 14.57
CA GLU A 3 21.27 -10.15 15.48
C GLU A 3 22.00 -9.34 16.57
N TYR A 4 23.10 -9.89 17.07
CA TYR A 4 23.94 -9.27 18.08
C TYR A 4 24.58 -7.95 17.59
N GLU A 5 25.10 -7.93 16.36
CA GLU A 5 25.68 -6.74 15.74
C GLU A 5 24.63 -5.64 15.52
N VAL A 6 23.43 -6.02 15.08
CA VAL A 6 22.32 -5.08 14.87
C VAL A 6 21.90 -4.47 16.21
N ALA A 7 21.67 -5.29 17.23
CA ALA A 7 21.26 -4.83 18.54
C ALA A 7 22.35 -4.01 19.25
N LYS A 8 23.64 -4.32 19.05
CA LYS A 8 24.74 -3.46 19.52
C LYS A 8 24.70 -2.08 18.87
N LYS A 9 24.48 -2.00 17.56
CA LYS A 9 24.32 -0.70 16.87
C LYS A 9 23.12 0.08 17.40
N ILE A 10 21.98 -0.57 17.62
CA ILE A 10 20.80 0.06 18.24
C ILE A 10 21.18 0.63 19.60
N ARG A 11 21.80 -0.18 20.46
CA ARG A 11 22.24 0.25 21.79
C ARG A 11 23.17 1.45 21.72
N ASP A 12 24.18 1.43 20.86
CA ASP A 12 25.14 2.53 20.72
C ASP A 12 24.46 3.83 20.28
N ILE A 13 23.46 3.74 19.39
CA ILE A 13 22.63 4.89 18.98
C ILE A 13 21.76 5.40 20.14
N LEU A 14 21.13 4.48 20.88
CA LEU A 14 20.19 4.79 21.97
C LEU A 14 20.89 5.32 23.23
N MET A 15 22.14 4.91 23.51
CA MET A 15 22.95 5.44 24.63
C MET A 15 23.13 6.96 24.55
N LEU A 16 23.15 7.52 23.35
CA LEU A 16 23.45 8.94 23.11
C LEU A 16 22.22 9.85 23.15
N LYS A 17 21.00 9.30 23.24
CA LYS A 17 19.75 10.05 23.08
C LYS A 17 18.67 9.58 24.04
N ARG A 18 17.72 10.47 24.32
CA ARG A 18 16.44 10.09 24.91
C ARG A 18 15.56 9.45 23.84
N TYR A 19 14.94 8.31 24.15
CA TYR A 19 14.16 7.54 23.17
C TYR A 19 12.79 7.09 23.69
N LEU A 20 11.90 6.81 22.74
CA LEU A 20 10.66 6.09 22.96
C LEU A 20 10.61 4.94 21.95
N VAL A 21 10.68 3.69 22.40
CA VAL A 21 10.51 2.53 21.51
C VAL A 21 9.11 1.97 21.69
N VAL A 22 8.43 1.63 20.59
CA VAL A 22 7.16 0.90 20.61
C VAL A 22 7.42 -0.49 20.04
N LEU A 23 7.18 -1.51 20.87
CA LEU A 23 7.17 -2.92 20.47
C LEU A 23 5.69 -3.31 20.31
N ASP A 24 5.23 -3.37 19.07
CA ASP A 24 3.81 -3.58 18.77
C ASP A 24 3.53 -5.07 18.52
N ASP A 25 2.46 -5.58 19.17
CA ASP A 25 1.93 -6.94 19.06
C ASP A 25 2.95 -8.05 19.39
N VAL A 26 3.50 -8.03 20.61
CA VAL A 26 4.46 -9.04 21.10
C VAL A 26 3.76 -10.32 21.55
N TRP A 27 4.11 -11.45 20.93
CA TRP A 27 3.48 -12.76 21.17
C TRP A 27 4.21 -13.66 22.17
N GLU A 28 5.54 -13.53 22.29
CA GLU A 28 6.38 -14.44 23.07
C GLU A 28 7.14 -13.72 24.19
N THR A 29 7.26 -14.38 25.35
CA THR A 29 8.02 -13.90 26.51
C THR A 29 9.51 -13.74 26.19
N ASP A 30 10.06 -14.69 25.43
CA ASP A 30 11.47 -14.77 25.06
C ASP A 30 11.94 -13.59 24.21
N THR A 31 11.01 -12.94 23.48
CA THR A 31 11.34 -11.79 22.64
C THR A 31 11.93 -10.66 23.46
N TRP A 32 11.32 -10.36 24.60
CA TRP A 32 11.83 -9.35 25.51
C TRP A 32 13.17 -9.75 26.14
N GLU A 33 13.32 -11.02 26.52
CA GLU A 33 14.55 -11.53 27.12
C GLU A 33 15.75 -11.43 26.17
N LYS A 34 15.58 -11.84 24.92
CA LYS A 34 16.63 -11.77 23.90
C LYS A 34 17.06 -10.33 23.64
N LEU A 35 16.09 -9.43 23.40
CA LEU A 35 16.37 -8.02 23.10
C LEU A 35 17.04 -7.28 24.27
N ASN A 36 16.53 -7.47 25.48
CA ASN A 36 16.90 -6.61 26.60
C ASN A 36 17.77 -7.27 27.67
N ARG A 37 17.65 -8.58 27.93
CA ARG A 37 18.54 -9.28 28.88
C ARG A 37 19.84 -9.71 28.21
N THR A 38 19.71 -10.36 27.06
CA THR A 38 20.85 -10.99 26.39
C THR A 38 21.71 -9.94 25.70
N ILE A 39 21.09 -9.04 24.93
CA ILE A 39 21.84 -8.09 24.08
C ILE A 39 21.84 -6.66 24.65
N LYS A 40 20.98 -6.36 25.64
CA LYS A 40 20.81 -5.03 26.25
C LYS A 40 20.61 -3.94 25.19
N ALA A 41 19.75 -4.21 24.21
CA ALA A 41 19.49 -3.32 23.08
C ALA A 41 18.94 -1.95 23.53
N PHE A 42 18.24 -1.91 24.67
CA PHE A 42 17.59 -0.71 25.21
C PHE A 42 18.31 -0.24 26.48
N PRO A 43 19.32 0.64 26.38
CA PRO A 43 20.10 1.09 27.52
C PRO A 43 19.30 2.05 28.42
N ASP A 44 19.27 1.76 29.72
CA ASP A 44 18.79 2.72 30.71
C ASP A 44 19.90 3.70 31.10
N ALA A 45 19.96 4.83 30.41
CA ALA A 45 20.85 5.94 30.73
C ALA A 45 20.24 6.92 31.75
N THR A 46 19.15 6.57 32.44
CA THR A 46 18.39 7.42 33.37
C THR A 46 17.91 8.75 32.75
N ASN A 47 17.83 8.81 31.43
CA ASN A 47 17.49 10.02 30.66
C ASN A 47 15.99 10.12 30.31
N CYS A 48 15.14 9.48 31.11
CA CYS A 48 13.69 9.38 30.89
C CYS A 48 13.28 8.71 29.57
N SER A 49 14.12 7.82 29.03
CA SER A 49 13.72 6.97 27.91
C SER A 49 12.62 5.99 28.33
N ARG A 50 11.81 5.55 27.36
CA ARG A 50 10.65 4.69 27.58
C ARG A 50 10.57 3.61 26.50
N VAL A 51 10.06 2.45 26.88
CA VAL A 51 9.62 1.40 25.95
C VAL A 51 8.15 1.16 26.23
N LEU A 52 7.32 1.23 25.19
CA LEU A 52 5.92 0.83 25.21
C LEU A 52 5.83 -0.53 24.51
N LEU A 53 5.25 -1.51 25.18
CA LEU A 53 4.99 -2.83 24.61
C LEU A 53 3.49 -3.04 24.57
N THR A 54 2.96 -3.47 23.42
CA THR A 54 1.58 -3.93 23.30
C THR A 54 1.58 -5.45 23.10
N THR A 55 0.65 -6.13 23.76
CA THR A 55 0.50 -7.59 23.65
C THR A 55 -0.94 -7.96 23.97
N ARG A 56 -1.40 -9.07 23.38
CA ARG A 56 -2.68 -9.70 23.69
C ARG A 56 -2.58 -10.68 24.85
N LYS A 57 -1.37 -11.03 25.28
CA LYS A 57 -1.16 -12.07 26.28
C LYS A 57 -0.62 -11.49 27.59
N ASN A 58 -1.31 -11.82 28.69
CA ASN A 58 -0.94 -11.33 30.02
C ASN A 58 0.39 -11.91 30.52
N ASP A 59 0.76 -13.13 30.10
CA ASP A 59 2.05 -13.75 30.41
C ASP A 59 3.22 -12.90 29.87
N VAL A 60 3.16 -12.46 28.62
CA VAL A 60 4.17 -11.58 28.01
C VAL A 60 4.33 -10.28 28.79
N ALA A 61 3.22 -9.63 29.16
CA ALA A 61 3.26 -8.38 29.93
C ALA A 61 3.88 -8.56 31.34
N ASN A 62 3.60 -9.68 32.00
CA ASN A 62 4.13 -9.99 33.33
C ASN A 62 5.59 -10.47 33.32
N HIS A 63 6.08 -10.95 32.18
CA HIS A 63 7.46 -11.42 32.01
C HIS A 63 8.49 -10.29 31.87
N VAL A 64 8.02 -9.05 31.71
CA VAL A 64 8.89 -7.87 31.62
C VAL A 64 9.45 -7.54 33.01
N GLU A 65 10.58 -8.14 33.35
CA GLU A 65 11.29 -7.94 34.64
C GLU A 65 12.04 -6.60 34.71
N MET A 66 11.30 -5.50 34.56
CA MET A 66 11.70 -4.11 34.75
C MET A 66 10.58 -3.35 35.47
N PRO A 67 10.82 -2.12 35.99
CA PRO A 67 9.75 -1.26 36.48
C PRO A 67 8.74 -0.94 35.37
N THR A 68 7.67 -1.74 35.30
CA THR A 68 6.70 -1.73 34.20
C THR A 68 5.32 -1.34 34.70
N HIS A 69 4.68 -0.42 34.00
CA HIS A 69 3.26 -0.12 34.22
C HIS A 69 2.43 -0.89 33.20
N ILE A 70 1.67 -1.89 33.67
CA ILE A 70 0.76 -2.66 32.82
C ILE A 70 -0.56 -1.91 32.71
N HIS A 71 -0.85 -1.40 31.51
CA HIS A 71 -2.12 -0.76 31.21
C HIS A 71 -3.08 -1.75 30.56
N ALA A 72 -3.97 -2.35 31.35
CA ALA A 72 -5.03 -3.19 30.81
C ALA A 72 -6.05 -2.32 30.04
N LEU A 73 -6.03 -2.43 28.71
CA LEU A 73 -6.93 -1.68 27.83
C LEU A 73 -8.37 -2.15 28.06
N LYS A 74 -9.28 -1.21 28.35
CA LYS A 74 -10.69 -1.49 28.60
C LYS A 74 -11.51 -1.36 27.33
N CYS A 75 -12.59 -2.15 27.23
CA CYS A 75 -13.62 -1.93 26.22
C CYS A 75 -14.22 -0.52 26.35
N LEU A 76 -14.82 -0.03 25.26
CA LEU A 76 -15.52 1.24 25.27
C LEU A 76 -16.77 1.13 26.16
N ASN A 77 -17.06 2.20 26.89
CA ASN A 77 -18.34 2.34 27.58
C ASN A 77 -19.47 2.59 26.58
N GLU A 78 -20.72 2.61 27.05
CA GLU A 78 -21.91 2.73 26.21
C GLU A 78 -21.90 4.02 25.37
N GLU A 79 -21.48 5.15 25.97
CA GLU A 79 -21.44 6.45 25.30
C GLU A 79 -20.39 6.49 24.18
N LYS A 80 -19.16 6.05 24.46
CA LYS A 80 -18.09 5.99 23.44
C LYS A 80 -18.38 4.95 22.37
N SER A 81 -19.05 3.85 22.74
CA SER A 81 -19.49 2.83 21.78
C SER A 81 -20.50 3.40 20.81
N TRP A 82 -21.48 4.14 21.32
CA TRP A 82 -22.46 4.86 20.50
C TRP A 82 -21.80 5.94 19.63
N GLU A 83 -20.88 6.72 20.19
CA GLU A 83 -20.14 7.75 19.44
C GLU A 83 -19.39 7.14 18.25
N LEU A 84 -18.61 6.09 18.50
CA LEU A 84 -17.88 5.38 17.44
C LEU A 84 -18.83 4.79 16.40
N PHE A 85 -19.82 4.02 16.84
CA PHE A 85 -20.78 3.37 15.93
C PHE A 85 -21.55 4.38 15.08
N SER A 86 -22.10 5.43 15.71
CA SER A 86 -22.88 6.45 15.02
C SER A 86 -22.03 7.27 14.04
N SER A 87 -20.73 7.48 14.33
CA SER A 87 -19.82 8.13 13.39
C SER A 87 -19.63 7.33 12.08
N LYS A 88 -19.75 5.99 12.15
CA LYS A 88 -19.61 5.08 11.02
C LYS A 88 -20.94 4.82 10.31
N ALA A 89 -21.99 4.52 11.08
CA ALA A 89 -23.32 4.20 10.56
C ALA A 89 -24.05 5.43 10.01
N LEU A 90 -23.91 6.57 10.68
CA LEU A 90 -24.66 7.80 10.42
C LEU A 90 -23.70 8.97 10.26
N PRO A 91 -22.85 8.97 9.21
CA PRO A 91 -21.90 10.06 9.01
C PRO A 91 -22.63 11.38 8.75
N SER A 92 -21.98 12.50 9.10
CA SER A 92 -22.60 13.84 9.11
C SER A 92 -23.30 14.21 7.80
N TYR A 93 -22.68 13.89 6.66
CA TYR A 93 -23.22 14.15 5.32
C TYR A 93 -24.46 13.32 4.96
N ARG A 94 -24.81 12.29 5.75
CA ARG A 94 -26.03 11.49 5.58
C ARG A 94 -27.10 11.75 6.63
N ARG A 95 -26.76 12.31 7.79
CA ARG A 95 -27.75 12.60 8.85
C ARG A 95 -28.86 13.54 8.36
N SER A 96 -28.54 14.50 7.51
CA SER A 96 -29.52 15.44 6.95
C SER A 96 -30.59 14.78 6.07
N SER A 97 -30.33 13.55 5.58
CA SER A 97 -31.24 12.80 4.72
C SER A 97 -32.16 11.83 5.48
N ILE A 98 -32.06 11.77 6.82
CA ILE A 98 -32.78 10.80 7.64
C ILE A 98 -33.94 11.50 8.34
N ALA A 99 -35.17 11.07 8.03
CA ALA A 99 -36.39 11.65 8.60
C ALA A 99 -36.62 11.27 10.07
N ASP A 100 -36.20 10.07 10.49
CA ASP A 100 -36.43 9.54 11.85
C ASP A 100 -35.12 9.14 12.53
N LEU A 101 -34.31 10.15 12.89
CA LEU A 101 -33.04 9.93 13.59
C LEU A 101 -33.22 9.27 14.96
N TYR A 102 -34.39 9.43 15.60
CA TYR A 102 -34.66 8.90 16.92
C TYR A 102 -34.75 7.37 16.92
N GLU A 103 -35.51 6.78 15.99
CA GLU A 103 -35.60 5.31 15.91
C GLU A 103 -34.27 4.67 15.48
N PHE A 104 -33.50 5.32 14.60
CA PHE A 104 -32.13 4.86 14.29
C PHE A 104 -31.21 4.91 15.52
N GLU A 105 -31.29 5.95 16.34
CA GLU A 105 -30.51 6.03 17.59
C GLU A 105 -30.89 4.92 18.57
N LYS A 106 -32.19 4.68 18.76
CA LYS A 106 -32.70 3.63 19.65
C LYS A 106 -32.24 2.24 19.21
N LEU A 107 -32.44 1.87 17.94
CA LEU A 107 -31.99 0.58 17.39
C LEU A 107 -30.46 0.48 17.43
N GLY A 108 -29.77 1.56 17.07
CA GLY A 108 -28.33 1.63 17.08
C GLY A 108 -27.73 1.37 18.46
N ARG A 109 -28.29 1.97 19.52
CA ARG A 109 -27.85 1.72 20.91
C ARG A 109 -28.07 0.28 21.36
N GLN A 110 -29.12 -0.38 20.88
CA GLN A 110 -29.34 -1.81 21.16
C GLN A 110 -28.27 -2.66 20.47
N LEU A 111 -27.92 -2.34 19.23
CA LEU A 111 -26.85 -3.02 18.47
C LEU A 111 -25.46 -2.75 19.07
N THR A 112 -25.16 -1.55 19.57
CA THR A 112 -23.86 -1.28 20.21
C THR A 112 -23.67 -2.10 21.49
N ARG A 113 -24.75 -2.32 22.26
CA ARG A 113 -24.70 -3.22 23.44
C ARG A 113 -24.39 -4.66 23.05
N LYS A 114 -24.85 -5.10 21.88
CA LYS A 114 -24.50 -6.42 21.35
C LYS A 114 -23.02 -6.53 20.97
N CYS A 115 -22.34 -5.42 20.72
CA CYS A 115 -20.92 -5.41 20.36
C CYS A 115 -19.95 -5.39 21.56
N ASP A 116 -20.46 -5.39 22.78
CA ASP A 116 -19.72 -5.43 24.05
C ASP A 116 -18.53 -4.44 24.15
N GLY A 117 -18.71 -3.25 23.57
CA GLY A 117 -17.70 -2.18 23.59
C GLY A 117 -16.44 -2.44 22.76
N LEU A 118 -16.42 -3.46 21.89
CA LEU A 118 -15.29 -3.77 21.00
C LEU A 118 -15.23 -2.78 19.83
N PRO A 119 -14.17 -1.94 19.71
CA PRO A 119 -14.10 -0.89 18.70
C PRO A 119 -14.20 -1.39 17.25
N LEU A 120 -13.54 -2.51 16.94
CA LEU A 120 -13.55 -3.08 15.59
C LEU A 120 -14.96 -3.57 15.20
N ALA A 121 -15.65 -4.28 16.10
CA ALA A 121 -17.00 -4.76 15.88
C ALA A 121 -17.98 -3.60 15.62
N LEU A 122 -17.91 -2.56 16.46
CA LEU A 122 -18.70 -1.35 16.31
C LEU A 122 -18.43 -0.66 14.97
N ALA A 123 -17.17 -0.58 14.55
CA ALA A 123 -16.78 0.09 13.31
C ALA A 123 -17.24 -0.65 12.05
N VAL A 124 -17.08 -1.99 12.02
CA VAL A 124 -17.50 -2.84 10.89
C VAL A 124 -19.03 -2.91 10.81
N LEU A 125 -19.71 -3.15 11.92
CA LEU A 125 -21.17 -3.17 11.95
C LEU A 125 -21.76 -1.82 11.53
N GLY A 126 -21.22 -0.72 12.07
CA GLY A 126 -21.63 0.62 11.66
C GLY A 126 -21.36 0.88 10.18
N GLY A 127 -20.20 0.45 9.66
CA GLY A 127 -19.86 0.54 8.24
C GLY A 127 -20.87 -0.18 7.33
N TYR A 128 -21.24 -1.42 7.69
CA TYR A 128 -22.30 -2.18 7.00
C TYR A 128 -23.66 -1.47 7.05
N LEU A 129 -24.10 -1.05 8.24
CA LEU A 129 -25.40 -0.39 8.42
C LEU A 129 -25.48 0.98 7.75
N SER A 130 -24.35 1.63 7.52
CA SER A 130 -24.30 2.86 6.73
C SER A 130 -24.82 2.63 5.31
N LYS A 131 -24.68 1.42 4.75
CA LYS A 131 -25.17 1.09 3.40
C LYS A 131 -26.63 0.66 3.39
N ASN A 132 -27.20 0.42 4.57
CA ASN A 132 -28.57 -0.05 4.79
C ASN A 132 -29.31 0.92 5.73
N LEU A 133 -29.48 2.18 5.32
CA LEU A 133 -30.20 3.22 6.08
C LEU A 133 -31.72 3.02 6.02
N ASN A 134 -32.17 1.89 6.55
CA ASN A 134 -33.57 1.50 6.68
C ASN A 134 -33.77 0.97 8.11
N THR A 135 -34.74 1.51 8.84
CA THR A 135 -35.02 1.11 10.23
C THR A 135 -35.40 -0.36 10.33
N GLN A 136 -36.13 -0.90 9.34
CA GLN A 136 -36.46 -2.32 9.29
C GLN A 136 -35.19 -3.18 9.16
N ALA A 137 -34.24 -2.80 8.31
CA ALA A 137 -32.98 -3.53 8.15
C ALA A 137 -32.15 -3.54 9.44
N TRP A 138 -32.16 -2.45 10.22
CA TRP A 138 -31.50 -2.39 11.53
C TRP A 138 -32.18 -3.31 12.55
N SER A 139 -33.52 -3.34 12.53
CA SER A 139 -34.33 -4.24 13.37
C SER A 139 -34.07 -5.71 13.03
N ASP A 140 -34.02 -6.06 11.75
CA ASP A 140 -33.79 -7.43 11.28
C ASP A 140 -32.42 -7.96 11.74
N VAL A 141 -31.38 -7.11 11.71
CA VAL A 141 -30.04 -7.44 12.21
C VAL A 141 -30.06 -7.70 13.71
N LEU A 142 -30.84 -6.93 14.47
CA LEU A 142 -31.00 -7.13 15.90
C LEU A 142 -31.75 -8.43 16.23
N LEU A 143 -32.81 -8.74 15.48
CA LEU A 143 -33.61 -9.96 15.64
C LEU A 143 -32.80 -11.22 15.26
N GLY A 144 -31.98 -11.12 14.21
CA GLY A 144 -31.13 -12.21 13.74
C GLY A 144 -29.81 -12.37 14.51
N TRP A 145 -29.59 -11.62 15.59
CA TRP A 145 -28.32 -11.64 16.30
C TRP A 145 -28.07 -13.00 16.99
N PRO A 146 -26.92 -13.66 16.76
CA PRO A 146 -26.66 -14.98 17.33
C PRO A 146 -26.57 -14.93 18.87
N SER A 147 -27.08 -15.97 19.53
CA SER A 147 -27.09 -16.06 21.01
C SER A 147 -25.74 -16.51 21.62
N THR A 148 -24.74 -16.83 20.79
CA THR A 148 -23.44 -17.38 21.20
C THR A 148 -22.43 -16.30 21.60
N LYS A 149 -21.62 -16.59 22.61
CA LYS A 149 -20.63 -15.66 23.20
C LYS A 149 -19.45 -15.34 22.26
N ASP A 150 -19.12 -14.05 22.23
CA ASP A 150 -17.90 -13.31 21.90
C ASP A 150 -17.08 -13.67 20.64
N THR A 151 -16.59 -14.90 20.47
CA THR A 151 -15.69 -15.20 19.33
C THR A 151 -16.42 -15.36 18.01
N GLN A 152 -17.68 -15.82 18.03
CA GLN A 152 -18.50 -15.95 16.82
C GLN A 152 -19.19 -14.64 16.43
N MET A 153 -19.32 -13.70 17.37
CA MET A 153 -19.97 -12.40 17.13
C MET A 153 -19.22 -11.61 16.06
N MET A 154 -17.91 -11.42 16.22
CA MET A 154 -17.11 -10.69 15.25
C MET A 154 -17.15 -11.37 13.88
N ARG A 155 -17.01 -12.71 13.83
CA ARG A 155 -17.11 -13.48 12.59
C ARG A 155 -18.46 -13.28 11.88
N GLY A 156 -19.56 -13.26 12.66
CA GLY A 156 -20.90 -12.99 12.14
C GLY A 156 -21.04 -11.59 11.54
N ILE A 157 -20.48 -10.56 12.20
CA ILE A 157 -20.49 -9.18 11.71
C ILE A 157 -19.68 -9.05 10.41
N ILE A 158 -18.51 -9.69 10.33
CA ILE A 158 -17.69 -9.69 9.11
C ILE A 158 -18.44 -10.40 7.99
N ALA A 159 -18.98 -11.60 8.25
CA ALA A 159 -19.74 -12.36 7.26
C ALA A 159 -20.96 -11.60 6.75
N LEU A 160 -21.68 -10.88 7.63
CA LEU A 160 -22.79 -10.01 7.25
C LEU A 160 -22.31 -8.90 6.30
N SER A 161 -21.22 -8.23 6.67
CA SER A 161 -20.65 -7.13 5.90
C SER A 161 -20.11 -7.57 4.53
N TYR A 162 -19.53 -8.78 4.47
CA TYR A 162 -19.05 -9.42 3.24
C TYR A 162 -20.21 -9.84 2.32
N LYS A 163 -21.24 -10.49 2.88
CA LYS A 163 -22.39 -10.96 2.09
C LYS A 163 -23.13 -9.82 1.41
N ASP A 164 -23.21 -8.67 2.08
CA ASP A 164 -23.82 -7.42 1.60
C ASP A 164 -22.97 -6.65 0.57
N LEU A 165 -21.73 -7.06 0.30
CA LEU A 165 -20.95 -6.40 -0.76
C LEU A 165 -21.69 -6.48 -2.11
N PRO A 166 -21.75 -5.36 -2.86
CA PRO A 166 -22.69 -5.16 -3.96
C PRO A 166 -22.54 -6.12 -5.13
N ASN A 167 -21.38 -6.75 -5.29
CA ASN A 167 -21.13 -7.70 -6.37
C ASN A 167 -19.98 -8.66 -6.02
N HIS A 168 -19.90 -9.78 -6.76
CA HIS A 168 -18.87 -10.80 -6.56
C HIS A 168 -17.45 -10.33 -6.90
N TYR A 169 -17.31 -9.31 -7.76
CA TYR A 169 -16.04 -8.70 -8.11
C TYR A 169 -15.39 -8.02 -6.89
N LEU A 170 -16.17 -7.22 -6.15
CA LEU A 170 -15.71 -6.56 -4.92
C LEU A 170 -15.48 -7.57 -3.79
N LYS A 171 -16.28 -8.64 -3.70
CA LYS A 171 -16.01 -9.77 -2.80
C LYS A 171 -14.62 -10.38 -3.07
N SER A 172 -14.32 -10.65 -4.34
CA SER A 172 -13.01 -11.15 -4.76
C SER A 172 -11.88 -10.17 -4.44
N CYS A 173 -12.11 -8.87 -4.62
CA CYS A 173 -11.16 -7.82 -4.27
C CYS A 173 -10.82 -7.79 -2.77
N LEU A 174 -11.83 -7.96 -1.90
CA LEU A 174 -11.63 -8.04 -0.46
C LEU A 174 -10.87 -9.31 -0.06
N LEU A 175 -11.29 -10.49 -0.53
CA LEU A 175 -10.58 -11.75 -0.24
C LEU A 175 -9.12 -11.70 -0.69
N TYR A 176 -8.84 -11.05 -1.82
CA TYR A 176 -7.48 -10.91 -2.33
C TYR A 176 -6.56 -10.07 -1.43
N LEU A 177 -7.10 -9.20 -0.56
CA LEU A 177 -6.30 -8.46 0.42
C LEU A 177 -5.63 -9.37 1.45
N ALA A 178 -6.21 -10.55 1.71
CA ALA A 178 -5.64 -11.53 2.63
C ALA A 178 -4.30 -12.11 2.13
N ALA A 179 -4.01 -11.96 0.84
CA ALA A 179 -2.74 -12.36 0.26
C ALA A 179 -1.56 -11.52 0.78
N PHE A 180 -1.79 -10.32 1.29
CA PHE A 180 -0.74 -9.50 1.88
C PHE A 180 -0.42 -9.95 3.31
N PRO A 181 0.81 -9.72 3.82
CA PRO A 181 1.15 -10.02 5.20
C PRO A 181 0.32 -9.24 6.21
N GLU A 182 0.36 -9.70 7.46
CA GLU A 182 -0.22 -8.96 8.59
C GLU A 182 0.43 -7.56 8.71
N ASP A 183 -0.40 -6.58 9.10
CA ASP A 183 -0.04 -5.16 9.22
C ASP A 183 0.57 -4.46 8.00
N PHE A 184 0.54 -5.14 6.86
CA PHE A 184 1.16 -4.65 5.64
C PHE A 184 0.46 -3.38 5.12
N ASN A 185 1.26 -2.35 4.84
CA ASN A 185 0.77 -1.11 4.24
C ASN A 185 0.67 -1.27 2.73
N ILE A 186 -0.53 -1.56 2.24
CA ILE A 186 -0.80 -1.84 0.83
C ILE A 186 -0.93 -0.52 0.07
N SER A 187 -0.08 -0.31 -0.94
CA SER A 187 -0.25 0.77 -1.91
C SER A 187 -1.51 0.54 -2.73
N VAL A 188 -2.46 1.48 -2.68
CA VAL A 188 -3.71 1.41 -3.45
C VAL A 188 -3.44 1.32 -4.95
N ARG A 189 -2.43 2.05 -5.43
CA ARG A 189 -2.01 2.01 -6.82
C ARG A 189 -1.56 0.61 -7.26
N ALA A 190 -0.69 -0.02 -6.47
CA ALA A 190 -0.23 -1.37 -6.74
C ALA A 190 -1.39 -2.38 -6.68
N LEU A 191 -2.27 -2.24 -5.68
CA LEU A 191 -3.45 -3.08 -5.50
C LEU A 191 -4.41 -3.01 -6.69
N ILE A 192 -4.69 -1.82 -7.21
CA ILE A 192 -5.55 -1.62 -8.39
C ILE A 192 -4.97 -2.39 -9.58
N SER A 193 -3.66 -2.27 -9.82
CA SER A 193 -3.01 -2.97 -10.93
C SER A 193 -3.07 -4.51 -10.78
N LEU A 194 -3.03 -5.03 -9.55
CA LEU A 194 -3.23 -6.45 -9.26
C LEU A 194 -4.67 -6.89 -9.55
N TRP A 195 -5.68 -6.15 -9.06
CA TRP A 195 -7.09 -6.45 -9.31
C TRP A 195 -7.45 -6.39 -10.80
N ILE A 196 -6.85 -5.47 -11.55
CA ILE A 196 -7.03 -5.39 -13.01
C ILE A 196 -6.41 -6.61 -13.69
N ALA A 197 -5.19 -7.00 -13.33
CA ALA A 197 -4.51 -8.16 -13.93
C ALA A 197 -5.25 -9.48 -13.67
N GLU A 198 -5.81 -9.62 -12.46
CA GLU A 198 -6.69 -10.72 -12.04
C GLU A 198 -8.06 -10.70 -12.73
N ARG A 199 -8.45 -9.59 -13.36
CA ARG A 199 -9.79 -9.33 -13.91
C ARG A 199 -10.89 -9.31 -12.86
N PHE A 200 -10.58 -8.86 -11.64
CA PHE A 200 -11.60 -8.55 -10.65
C PHE A 200 -12.32 -7.24 -10.93
N ILE A 201 -11.87 -6.46 -11.91
CA ILE A 201 -12.54 -5.22 -12.31
C ILE A 201 -13.28 -5.44 -13.63
N PRO A 202 -14.63 -5.40 -13.64
CA PRO A 202 -15.40 -5.56 -14.87
C PRO A 202 -15.23 -4.32 -15.77
N HIS A 203 -15.28 -4.55 -17.09
CA HIS A 203 -15.32 -3.45 -18.05
C HIS A 203 -16.74 -2.88 -18.05
N THR A 204 -16.87 -1.59 -17.71
CA THR A 204 -18.16 -0.90 -17.76
C THR A 204 -18.05 0.27 -18.74
N PRO A 205 -19.12 0.60 -19.51
CA PRO A 205 -19.06 1.72 -20.46
C PRO A 205 -18.88 3.10 -19.79
N ARG A 206 -19.22 3.22 -18.50
CA ARG A 206 -19.27 4.49 -17.77
C ARG A 206 -17.96 4.87 -17.08
N ASN A 207 -17.17 3.88 -16.68
CA ASN A 207 -15.98 4.10 -15.86
C ASN A 207 -14.77 3.36 -16.40
N THR A 208 -13.61 3.95 -16.20
CA THR A 208 -12.34 3.25 -16.41
C THR A 208 -12.19 2.13 -15.37
N LEU A 209 -11.26 1.19 -15.63
CA LEU A 209 -10.98 0.13 -14.66
C LEU A 209 -10.41 0.72 -13.36
N GLU A 210 -9.56 1.73 -13.49
CA GLU A 210 -8.93 2.45 -12.40
C GLU A 210 -9.95 3.19 -11.53
N GLU A 211 -10.93 3.88 -12.15
CA GLU A 211 -12.03 4.52 -11.42
C GLU A 211 -12.88 3.49 -10.68
N THR A 212 -13.23 2.38 -11.34
CA THR A 212 -14.03 1.32 -10.72
C THR A 212 -13.28 0.70 -9.53
N ALA A 213 -11.98 0.46 -9.67
CA ALA A 213 -11.14 -0.09 -8.61
C ALA A 213 -10.95 0.89 -7.45
N ASN A 214 -10.77 2.19 -7.72
CA ASN A 214 -10.74 3.23 -6.68
C ASN A 214 -12.06 3.34 -5.91
N ASN A 215 -13.19 3.20 -6.62
CA ASN A 215 -14.51 3.15 -5.99
C ASN A 215 -14.65 1.93 -5.09
N TYR A 216 -14.10 0.78 -5.48
CA TYR A 216 -14.06 -0.43 -4.65
C TYR A 216 -13.23 -0.22 -3.37
N VAL A 217 -12.05 0.39 -3.46
CA VAL A 217 -11.24 0.73 -2.27
C VAL A 217 -12.01 1.68 -1.34
N THR A 218 -12.64 2.72 -1.90
CA THR A 218 -13.47 3.67 -1.15
C THR A 218 -14.65 2.97 -0.47
N GLU A 219 -15.31 2.04 -1.16
CA GLU A 219 -16.42 1.27 -0.62
C GLU A 219 -15.98 0.38 0.56
N LEU A 220 -14.85 -0.32 0.44
CA LEU A 220 -14.29 -1.13 1.52
C LEU A 220 -13.89 -0.27 2.73
N ALA A 221 -13.30 0.90 2.49
CA ALA A 221 -12.92 1.83 3.56
C ALA A 221 -14.14 2.42 4.28
N GLN A 222 -15.20 2.79 3.53
CA GLN A 222 -16.45 3.27 4.11
C GLN A 222 -17.18 2.20 4.93
N ARG A 223 -17.04 0.93 4.56
CA ARG A 223 -17.56 -0.22 5.31
C ARG A 223 -16.67 -0.62 6.50
N SER A 224 -15.57 0.09 6.75
CA SER A 224 -14.55 -0.23 7.76
C SER A 224 -13.94 -1.63 7.59
N LEU A 225 -13.97 -2.22 6.38
CA LEU A 225 -13.34 -3.51 6.07
C LEU A 225 -11.84 -3.37 5.77
N VAL A 226 -11.39 -2.13 5.54
CA VAL A 226 -9.97 -1.76 5.46
C VAL A 226 -9.75 -0.45 6.21
N GLN A 227 -8.57 -0.30 6.79
CA GLN A 227 -8.11 0.93 7.42
C GLN A 227 -7.40 1.80 6.39
N VAL A 228 -7.76 3.09 6.33
CA VAL A 228 -7.01 4.09 5.57
C VAL A 228 -5.80 4.52 6.40
N VAL A 229 -4.60 4.21 5.91
CA VAL A 229 -3.33 4.52 6.57
C VAL A 229 -2.80 5.87 6.13
N GLN A 230 -2.92 6.17 4.83
CA GLN A 230 -2.42 7.39 4.24
C GLN A 230 -3.38 7.85 3.15
N THR A 231 -3.72 9.13 3.18
CA THR A 231 -4.36 9.84 2.08
C THR A 231 -3.37 10.82 1.47
N ARG A 232 -3.51 11.08 0.17
CA ARG A 232 -2.76 12.16 -0.47
C ARG A 232 -3.26 13.49 0.05
N SER A 233 -2.34 14.32 0.53
CA SER A 233 -2.64 15.64 1.11
C SER A 233 -3.42 16.55 0.16
N ILE A 234 -3.06 16.51 -1.13
CA ILE A 234 -3.60 17.38 -2.18
C ILE A 234 -5.08 17.15 -2.50
N HIS A 235 -5.52 15.91 -2.73
CA HIS A 235 -6.87 15.61 -3.23
C HIS A 235 -7.61 14.59 -2.37
N GLY A 236 -7.02 14.18 -1.24
CA GLY A 236 -7.63 13.29 -0.26
C GLY A 236 -7.82 11.85 -0.72
N TRP A 237 -7.30 11.45 -1.89
CA TRP A 237 -7.44 10.05 -2.33
C TRP A 237 -6.65 9.13 -1.42
N ILE A 238 -7.18 7.93 -1.25
CA ILE A 238 -6.57 6.90 -0.43
C ILE A 238 -5.30 6.42 -1.13
N GLU A 239 -4.16 6.59 -0.49
CA GLU A 239 -2.86 6.21 -1.02
C GLU A 239 -2.43 4.83 -0.52
N LYS A 240 -2.63 4.59 0.79
CA LYS A 240 -2.29 3.34 1.44
C LYS A 240 -3.41 2.88 2.35
N ILE A 241 -3.70 1.59 2.28
CA ILE A 241 -4.64 0.90 3.17
C ILE A 241 -3.95 -0.22 3.92
N ARG A 242 -4.62 -0.71 4.95
CA ARG A 242 -4.25 -1.90 5.71
C ARG A 242 -5.50 -2.72 6.01
N ILE A 243 -5.40 -4.04 6.01
CA ILE A 243 -6.45 -4.92 6.52
C ILE A 243 -6.13 -5.27 7.98
N HIS A 244 -7.12 -5.20 8.85
CA HIS A 244 -6.98 -5.60 10.26
C HIS A 244 -6.79 -7.12 10.33
N ASP A 245 -5.95 -7.62 11.23
CA ASP A 245 -5.64 -9.06 11.38
C ASP A 245 -6.89 -9.95 11.51
N ILE A 246 -7.86 -9.60 12.36
CA ILE A 246 -9.12 -10.38 12.51
C ILE A 246 -9.92 -10.43 11.19
N LEU A 247 -9.94 -9.34 10.41
CA LEU A 247 -10.59 -9.30 9.10
C LEU A 247 -9.80 -10.12 8.08
N ARG A 248 -8.47 -10.08 8.15
CA ARG A 248 -7.57 -10.85 7.31
C ARG A 248 -7.74 -12.33 7.55
N ASP A 249 -7.71 -12.79 8.80
CA ASP A 249 -7.88 -14.19 9.19
C ASP A 249 -9.22 -14.74 8.69
N TRP A 250 -10.30 -13.98 8.86
CA TRP A 250 -11.60 -14.34 8.31
C TRP A 250 -11.57 -14.48 6.79
N CYS A 251 -10.91 -13.55 6.07
CA CYS A 251 -10.76 -13.63 4.62
C CYS A 251 -9.88 -14.82 4.17
N ILE A 252 -8.86 -15.20 4.94
CA ILE A 252 -8.03 -16.39 4.65
C ILE A 252 -8.89 -17.64 4.72
N GLU A 253 -9.66 -17.80 5.80
CA GLU A 253 -10.53 -18.95 5.99
C GLU A 253 -11.54 -19.08 4.85
N GLU A 254 -12.27 -17.99 4.54
CA GLU A 254 -13.26 -17.98 3.45
C GLU A 254 -12.62 -18.23 2.08
N ALA A 255 -11.44 -17.64 1.81
CA ALA A 255 -10.73 -17.86 0.55
C ALA A 255 -10.24 -19.31 0.40
N THR A 256 -9.85 -19.95 1.50
CA THR A 256 -9.38 -21.33 1.53
C THR A 256 -10.54 -22.30 1.33
N GLU A 257 -11.67 -22.08 2.01
CA GLU A 257 -12.88 -22.90 1.88
C GLU A 257 -13.42 -22.90 0.44
N ASP A 258 -13.39 -21.74 -0.23
CA ASP A 258 -13.82 -21.58 -1.62
C ASP A 258 -12.78 -22.06 -2.67
N GLY A 259 -11.54 -22.35 -2.26
CA GLY A 259 -10.42 -22.63 -3.17
C GLY A 259 -10.01 -21.41 -4.02
N PHE A 260 -10.26 -20.21 -3.49
CA PHE A 260 -9.94 -18.94 -4.15
C PHE A 260 -8.45 -18.60 -4.06
N PHE A 261 -7.84 -18.85 -2.89
CA PHE A 261 -6.47 -18.47 -2.55
C PHE A 261 -5.92 -19.32 -1.40
N ASP A 262 -4.64 -19.70 -1.47
CA ASP A 262 -3.90 -20.31 -0.35
C ASP A 262 -2.83 -19.35 0.18
N VAL A 263 -2.83 -19.11 1.50
CA VAL A 263 -1.71 -18.44 2.18
C VAL A 263 -0.79 -19.51 2.75
N ILE A 264 0.49 -19.44 2.40
CA ILE A 264 1.52 -20.37 2.85
C ILE A 264 2.54 -19.58 3.68
N ASP A 265 2.60 -19.91 4.96
CA ASP A 265 3.59 -19.42 5.91
C ASP A 265 4.23 -20.63 6.65
N GLU A 266 5.33 -20.40 7.38
CA GLU A 266 5.98 -21.47 8.15
C GLU A 266 5.05 -22.06 9.24
N THR A 267 4.12 -21.24 9.76
CA THR A 267 3.18 -21.62 10.82
C THR A 267 2.06 -22.58 10.37
N THR A 268 1.52 -22.40 9.17
CA THR A 268 0.48 -23.25 8.58
C THR A 268 1.02 -24.64 8.21
N ARG A 269 2.32 -24.77 7.96
CA ARG A 269 2.99 -26.06 7.77
C ARG A 269 3.21 -26.85 9.06
N GLY A 270 3.38 -26.17 10.20
CA GLY A 270 3.58 -26.81 11.51
C GLY A 270 2.29 -27.37 12.15
N GLN A 271 1.14 -26.73 11.91
CA GLN A 271 -0.13 -27.13 12.51
C GLN A 271 -0.97 -28.10 11.67
N PHE A 272 -0.65 -28.30 10.39
CA PHE A 272 -1.31 -29.26 9.51
C PHE A 272 -0.36 -30.34 9.00
N GLY A 273 0.16 -31.14 9.94
CA GLY A 273 0.74 -32.47 9.66
C GLY A 273 -0.29 -33.51 9.20
N ALA A 274 -1.54 -33.12 8.95
CA ALA A 274 -2.53 -33.92 8.27
C ALA A 274 -2.84 -33.27 6.93
N SER A 275 -2.37 -33.91 5.86
CA SER A 275 -2.89 -33.69 4.51
C SER A 275 -4.42 -33.82 4.58
N SER A 276 -5.11 -32.68 4.65
CA SER A 276 -6.56 -32.67 4.47
C SER A 276 -6.81 -33.10 3.04
N SER A 277 -7.33 -34.31 2.89
CA SER A 277 -7.69 -34.97 1.65
C SER A 277 -8.83 -34.27 0.86
N HIS A 278 -9.05 -32.97 1.11
CA HIS A 278 -10.08 -32.14 0.48
C HIS A 278 -9.57 -30.75 0.04
N SER A 279 -8.25 -30.51 -0.03
CA SER A 279 -7.73 -29.23 -0.54
C SER A 279 -8.15 -29.04 -2.00
N ARG A 280 -9.14 -28.16 -2.23
CA ARG A 280 -9.49 -27.67 -3.56
C ARG A 280 -8.22 -27.06 -4.15
N ILE A 281 -7.90 -27.38 -5.41
CA ILE A 281 -6.71 -26.84 -6.07
C ILE A 281 -6.87 -25.31 -6.17
N SER A 282 -6.15 -24.57 -5.33
CA SER A 282 -6.09 -23.11 -5.41
C SER A 282 -5.20 -22.68 -6.58
N TYR A 283 -5.67 -21.68 -7.33
CA TYR A 283 -4.94 -21.11 -8.47
C TYR A 283 -4.13 -19.88 -8.09
N ARG A 284 -4.11 -19.51 -6.80
CA ARG A 284 -3.43 -18.34 -6.27
C ARG A 284 -2.75 -18.68 -4.96
N CYS A 285 -1.53 -18.22 -4.78
CA CYS A 285 -0.77 -18.45 -3.56
C CYS A 285 -0.08 -17.17 -3.07
N SER A 286 -0.04 -17.00 -1.75
CA SER A 286 0.83 -16.02 -1.07
C SER A 286 1.88 -16.79 -0.29
N PHE A 287 3.14 -16.41 -0.44
CA PHE A 287 4.23 -16.91 0.39
C PHE A 287 4.76 -15.79 1.26
N GLN A 288 4.86 -16.06 2.56
CA GLN A 288 5.28 -15.07 3.55
C GLN A 288 6.38 -15.67 4.43
N ASP A 289 7.52 -14.97 4.50
CA ASP A 289 8.64 -15.24 5.42
C ASP A 289 9.08 -16.72 5.45
N SER A 290 9.41 -17.27 4.28
CA SER A 290 9.91 -18.64 4.18
C SER A 290 11.45 -18.67 4.19
N SER A 291 12.01 -19.23 5.26
CA SER A 291 13.43 -19.51 5.42
C SER A 291 13.73 -20.94 4.95
N GLY A 292 14.09 -21.06 3.67
CA GLY A 292 14.67 -22.29 3.12
C GLY A 292 13.69 -23.42 2.83
N GLN A 293 13.24 -23.50 1.57
CA GLN A 293 13.02 -24.71 0.75
C GLN A 293 12.25 -24.34 -0.52
N LYS A 294 12.18 -25.28 -1.47
CA LYS A 294 11.51 -25.13 -2.79
C LYS A 294 10.04 -24.70 -2.63
N LEU A 295 9.62 -23.69 -3.39
CA LEU A 295 8.22 -23.32 -3.52
C LEU A 295 7.45 -24.52 -4.10
N GLN A 296 6.70 -25.22 -3.24
CA GLN A 296 5.76 -26.24 -3.70
C GLN A 296 4.49 -25.56 -4.19
N ALA A 297 4.61 -24.88 -5.33
CA ALA A 297 3.47 -24.29 -6.03
C ALA A 297 2.99 -25.24 -7.13
N SER A 298 1.67 -25.27 -7.33
CA SER A 298 1.04 -26.00 -8.43
C SER A 298 1.57 -25.49 -9.78
N PRO A 299 1.85 -26.36 -10.77
CA PRO A 299 2.24 -25.93 -12.11
C PRO A 299 1.15 -25.11 -12.82
N ASN A 300 -0.11 -25.21 -12.36
CA ASN A 300 -1.26 -24.47 -12.90
C ASN A 300 -1.52 -23.13 -12.18
N LEU A 301 -0.59 -22.66 -11.36
CA LEU A 301 -0.72 -21.42 -10.61
C LEU A 301 -0.91 -20.22 -11.55
N ARG A 302 -1.88 -19.35 -11.22
CA ARG A 302 -2.21 -18.15 -11.99
C ARG A 302 -1.73 -16.87 -11.30
N ALA A 303 -1.64 -16.87 -9.98
CA ALA A 303 -1.11 -15.73 -9.23
C ALA A 303 -0.18 -16.18 -8.10
N LEU A 304 0.94 -15.49 -7.99
CA LEU A 304 1.95 -15.71 -6.98
C LEU A 304 2.34 -14.38 -6.35
N LEU A 305 2.06 -14.23 -5.06
CA LEU A 305 2.52 -13.12 -4.25
C LEU A 305 3.58 -13.64 -3.27
N CYS A 306 4.71 -12.97 -3.18
CA CYS A 306 5.82 -13.41 -2.34
C CYS A 306 6.36 -12.24 -1.53
N PHE A 307 6.53 -12.45 -0.22
CA PHE A 307 7.00 -11.44 0.71
C PHE A 307 8.11 -12.03 1.58
N GLY A 308 9.33 -11.46 1.51
CA GLY A 308 10.43 -11.92 2.36
C GLY A 308 11.07 -13.24 1.93
N LEU A 309 11.25 -13.51 0.63
CA LEU A 309 11.91 -14.74 0.19
C LEU A 309 13.44 -14.66 0.36
N SER A 310 14.02 -15.77 0.83
CA SER A 310 15.47 -16.01 0.81
C SER A 310 15.96 -16.36 -0.60
N SER A 311 17.21 -16.01 -0.89
CA SER A 311 17.95 -16.37 -2.13
C SER A 311 18.00 -17.88 -2.43
N SER A 312 17.80 -18.73 -1.42
CA SER A 312 17.75 -20.20 -1.57
C SER A 312 16.46 -20.72 -2.23
N VAL A 313 15.45 -19.88 -2.43
CA VAL A 313 14.14 -20.29 -2.93
C VAL A 313 14.18 -20.50 -4.45
N THR A 314 13.86 -21.73 -4.89
CA THR A 314 13.71 -22.06 -6.31
C THR A 314 12.24 -22.03 -6.72
N PHE A 315 11.93 -21.31 -7.79
CA PHE A 315 10.60 -21.31 -8.40
C PHE A 315 10.41 -22.53 -9.32
N PRO A 316 9.23 -23.19 -9.30
CA PRO A 316 8.89 -24.17 -10.32
C PRO A 316 8.63 -23.50 -11.68
N GLU A 317 8.42 -24.29 -12.72
CA GLU A 317 7.97 -23.76 -14.02
C GLU A 317 6.51 -23.27 -13.92
N LEU A 318 6.32 -21.96 -13.93
CA LEU A 318 5.01 -21.31 -13.74
C LEU A 318 4.39 -20.87 -15.08
N ARG A 319 4.19 -21.82 -16.00
CA ARG A 319 3.79 -21.52 -17.40
C ARG A 319 2.43 -20.81 -17.54
N PHE A 320 1.53 -20.99 -16.57
CA PHE A 320 0.18 -20.40 -16.59
C PHE A 320 0.04 -19.12 -15.76
N LEU A 321 1.16 -18.61 -15.24
CA LEU A 321 1.17 -17.46 -14.35
C LEU A 321 0.71 -16.20 -15.07
N ARG A 322 -0.17 -15.44 -14.42
CA ARG A 322 -0.72 -14.16 -14.87
C ARG A 322 -0.28 -13.02 -13.96
N VAL A 323 -0.09 -13.29 -12.67
CA VAL A 323 0.35 -12.31 -11.69
C VAL A 323 1.56 -12.84 -10.95
N LEU A 324 2.63 -12.05 -10.95
CA LEU A 324 3.81 -12.26 -10.13
C LEU A 324 4.13 -10.95 -9.41
N HIS A 325 4.02 -10.98 -8.09
CA HIS A 325 4.35 -9.86 -7.23
C HIS A 325 5.30 -10.36 -6.16
N VAL A 326 6.48 -9.76 -6.09
CA VAL A 326 7.51 -10.12 -5.13
C VAL A 326 7.99 -8.86 -4.44
N GLU A 327 8.07 -8.92 -3.11
CA GLU A 327 8.53 -7.80 -2.30
C GLU A 327 9.51 -8.25 -1.21
N ASN A 328 10.50 -7.41 -0.90
CA ASN A 328 11.50 -7.64 0.16
C ASN A 328 12.24 -8.98 0.04
N SER A 329 12.63 -9.38 -1.17
CA SER A 329 13.12 -10.74 -1.42
C SER A 329 14.47 -10.74 -2.13
N GLU A 330 15.33 -11.69 -1.82
CA GLU A 330 16.56 -11.90 -2.59
C GLU A 330 16.28 -12.91 -3.70
N LEU A 331 16.42 -12.51 -4.97
CA LEU A 331 16.07 -13.34 -6.12
C LEU A 331 17.29 -13.70 -6.97
N GLU A 332 17.64 -14.98 -7.00
CA GLU A 332 18.63 -15.52 -7.93
C GLU A 332 17.95 -16.20 -9.13
N ASN A 333 18.58 -16.15 -10.31
CA ASN A 333 18.14 -16.83 -11.53
C ASN A 333 16.69 -16.50 -11.99
N PHE A 334 16.13 -15.37 -11.54
CA PHE A 334 14.75 -14.97 -11.82
C PHE A 334 14.43 -14.92 -13.33
N SER A 335 15.38 -14.50 -14.16
CA SER A 335 15.24 -14.40 -15.61
C SER A 335 14.78 -15.71 -16.28
N LYS A 336 15.19 -16.87 -15.74
CA LYS A 336 14.74 -18.19 -16.24
C LYS A 336 13.27 -18.44 -15.94
N VAL A 337 12.80 -17.99 -14.77
CA VAL A 337 11.41 -18.17 -14.32
C VAL A 337 10.46 -17.39 -15.21
N ILE A 338 10.72 -16.09 -15.40
CA ILE A 338 9.85 -15.22 -16.20
C ILE A 338 9.90 -15.51 -17.70
N GLY A 339 11.00 -16.08 -18.22
CA GLY A 339 11.11 -16.44 -19.64
C GLY A 339 10.04 -17.43 -20.13
N GLY A 340 9.47 -18.25 -19.23
CA GLY A 340 8.42 -19.22 -19.55
C GLY A 340 6.98 -18.74 -19.30
N CYS A 341 6.78 -17.58 -18.66
CA CYS A 341 5.48 -17.10 -18.19
C CYS A 341 4.72 -16.31 -19.27
N ILE A 342 4.46 -16.89 -20.45
CA ILE A 342 3.89 -16.15 -21.59
C ILE A 342 2.49 -15.55 -21.34
N HIS A 343 1.78 -15.99 -20.30
CA HIS A 343 0.46 -15.48 -19.91
C HIS A 343 0.50 -14.33 -18.89
N LEU A 344 1.70 -13.86 -18.53
CA LEU A 344 1.90 -12.85 -17.50
C LEU A 344 1.25 -11.53 -17.90
N ARG A 345 0.55 -10.92 -16.95
CA ARG A 345 -0.13 -9.62 -17.05
C ARG A 345 0.43 -8.61 -16.05
N HIS A 346 0.91 -9.09 -14.91
CA HIS A 346 1.46 -8.25 -13.86
C HIS A 346 2.78 -8.83 -13.38
N LEU A 347 3.83 -8.02 -13.43
CA LEU A 347 5.16 -8.32 -12.91
C LEU A 347 5.63 -7.17 -12.03
N THR A 348 5.74 -7.38 -10.73
CA THR A 348 6.22 -6.38 -9.79
C THR A 348 7.29 -6.97 -8.89
N LEU A 349 8.46 -6.35 -8.84
CA LEU A 349 9.59 -6.70 -7.96
C LEU A 349 10.00 -5.46 -7.16
N ILE A 350 9.55 -5.39 -5.91
CA ILE A 350 9.80 -4.26 -5.02
C ILE A 350 10.89 -4.65 -4.02
N ARG A 351 11.95 -3.84 -3.91
CA ARG A 351 13.04 -4.08 -2.94
C ARG A 351 13.61 -5.50 -3.07
N CYS A 352 13.82 -5.97 -4.30
CA CYS A 352 14.31 -7.31 -4.57
C CYS A 352 15.80 -7.37 -4.97
N GLY A 353 16.55 -6.30 -4.70
CA GLY A 353 17.88 -6.10 -5.27
C GLY A 353 17.85 -5.93 -6.78
N GLN A 354 19.02 -5.97 -7.41
CA GLN A 354 19.16 -5.81 -8.86
C GLN A 354 18.82 -7.13 -9.56
N VAL A 355 17.67 -7.16 -10.26
CA VAL A 355 17.22 -8.34 -10.99
C VAL A 355 17.47 -8.17 -12.48
N MET A 356 18.20 -9.12 -13.08
CA MET A 356 18.39 -9.14 -14.53
C MET A 356 17.11 -9.55 -15.24
N VAL A 357 16.64 -8.69 -16.14
CA VAL A 357 15.49 -8.95 -17.01
C VAL A 357 15.96 -9.70 -18.26
N PRO A 358 15.31 -10.81 -18.68
CA PRO A 358 15.69 -11.55 -19.88
C PRO A 358 15.44 -10.71 -21.13
N SER A 359 16.32 -10.84 -22.13
CA SER A 359 16.15 -10.21 -23.45
C SER A 359 14.90 -10.68 -24.20
N SER A 360 14.26 -11.77 -23.74
CA SER A 360 12.99 -12.28 -24.27
C SER A 360 11.74 -11.69 -23.62
N ILE A 361 11.86 -10.60 -22.84
CA ILE A 361 10.70 -9.99 -22.17
C ILE A 361 9.58 -9.57 -23.13
N TRP A 362 9.94 -9.21 -24.37
CA TRP A 362 8.99 -8.90 -25.45
C TRP A 362 8.00 -10.03 -25.76
N LYS A 363 8.30 -11.29 -25.38
CA LYS A 363 7.38 -12.43 -25.54
C LYS A 363 6.19 -12.37 -24.59
N LEU A 364 6.22 -11.52 -23.56
CA LEU A 364 5.14 -11.34 -22.59
C LEU A 364 4.04 -10.42 -23.17
N ILE A 365 3.45 -10.84 -24.29
CA ILE A 365 2.51 -10.03 -25.10
C ILE A 365 1.19 -9.66 -24.39
N TYR A 366 0.94 -10.18 -23.20
CA TYR A 366 -0.21 -9.85 -22.37
C TYR A 366 0.16 -8.98 -21.15
N LEU A 367 1.42 -8.58 -21.02
CA LEU A 367 1.89 -7.80 -19.87
C LEU A 367 1.25 -6.42 -19.87
N GLN A 368 0.64 -6.06 -18.75
CA GLN A 368 -0.07 -4.79 -18.54
C GLN A 368 0.64 -3.93 -17.49
N THR A 369 1.25 -4.56 -16.49
CA THR A 369 1.98 -3.90 -15.42
C THR A 369 3.38 -4.46 -15.31
N ILE A 370 4.36 -3.56 -15.30
CA ILE A 370 5.75 -3.88 -14.97
C ILE A 370 6.27 -2.85 -13.97
N SER A 371 6.72 -3.31 -12.81
CA SER A 371 7.39 -2.48 -11.81
C SER A 371 8.65 -3.19 -11.32
N LEU A 372 9.83 -2.67 -11.63
CA LEU A 372 11.11 -3.32 -11.35
C LEU A 372 12.17 -2.32 -10.88
N SER A 373 12.97 -2.75 -9.92
CA SER A 373 14.19 -2.07 -9.47
C SER A 373 15.43 -2.75 -10.05
N GLY A 374 15.64 -2.64 -11.37
CA GLY A 374 16.75 -3.28 -12.08
C GLY A 374 17.47 -2.34 -13.03
N LYS A 375 18.75 -2.59 -13.30
CA LYS A 375 19.52 -1.95 -14.38
C LYS A 375 19.35 -2.70 -15.70
N ASP A 376 19.58 -1.98 -16.81
CA ASP A 376 19.67 -2.54 -18.16
C ASP A 376 18.43 -3.30 -18.65
N VAL A 377 17.24 -2.75 -18.37
CA VAL A 377 16.00 -3.26 -18.98
C VAL A 377 16.07 -3.06 -20.49
N SER A 378 15.93 -4.16 -21.23
CA SER A 378 15.98 -4.14 -22.70
C SER A 378 14.91 -3.22 -23.28
N SER A 379 15.29 -2.42 -24.30
CA SER A 379 14.38 -1.58 -25.07
C SER A 379 13.24 -2.36 -25.77
N SER A 380 13.39 -3.68 -25.94
CA SER A 380 12.34 -4.57 -26.44
C SER A 380 11.10 -4.63 -25.55
N LEU A 381 11.15 -4.11 -24.32
CA LEU A 381 9.97 -3.93 -23.48
C LEU A 381 8.91 -3.05 -24.15
N TRP A 382 9.32 -2.02 -24.89
CA TRP A 382 8.40 -1.08 -25.54
C TRP A 382 7.57 -1.73 -26.66
N ASP A 383 8.03 -2.87 -27.19
CA ASP A 383 7.29 -3.66 -28.18
C ASP A 383 6.01 -4.30 -27.61
N ILE A 384 5.86 -4.35 -26.28
CA ILE A 384 4.69 -4.91 -25.61
C ILE A 384 3.54 -3.89 -25.60
N THR A 385 2.71 -3.95 -26.64
CA THR A 385 1.61 -2.99 -26.87
C THR A 385 0.49 -3.02 -25.85
N THR A 386 0.45 -4.02 -24.95
CA THR A 386 -0.56 -4.14 -23.89
C THR A 386 -0.21 -3.40 -22.60
N LEU A 387 1.00 -2.81 -22.49
CA LEU A 387 1.45 -2.13 -21.29
C LEU A 387 0.55 -0.95 -20.93
N ARG A 388 0.26 -0.82 -19.64
CA ARG A 388 -0.58 0.23 -19.05
C ARG A 388 0.12 0.94 -17.90
N TYR A 389 0.90 0.21 -17.11
CA TYR A 389 1.63 0.75 -15.97
C TYR A 389 3.09 0.30 -16.06
N VAL A 390 3.98 1.28 -16.16
CA VAL A 390 5.43 1.06 -16.23
C VAL A 390 6.08 1.86 -15.12
N ASP A 391 6.82 1.17 -14.27
CA ASP A 391 7.61 1.76 -13.19
C ASP A 391 9.00 1.13 -13.15
N LEU A 392 9.99 1.83 -13.70
CA LEU A 392 11.31 1.29 -13.92
C LEU A 392 12.40 2.27 -13.49
N SER A 393 13.30 1.78 -12.64
CA SER A 393 14.60 2.42 -12.47
C SER A 393 15.42 2.17 -13.74
N SER A 394 15.90 3.20 -14.42
CA SER A 394 16.91 3.09 -15.49
C SER A 394 16.48 2.30 -16.74
N ILE A 395 15.60 2.89 -17.56
CA ILE A 395 15.26 2.41 -18.90
C ILE A 395 15.56 3.48 -19.97
N SER A 396 16.16 3.07 -21.10
CA SER A 396 16.32 3.94 -22.26
C SER A 396 15.00 4.12 -23.00
N LEU A 397 14.63 5.36 -23.31
CA LEU A 397 13.49 5.64 -24.17
C LEU A 397 13.80 5.26 -25.64
N PRO A 398 12.82 4.74 -26.41
CA PRO A 398 13.04 4.38 -27.80
C PRO A 398 13.20 5.63 -28.67
N ARG A 399 14.04 5.56 -29.71
CA ARG A 399 14.33 6.70 -30.61
C ARG A 399 13.17 7.07 -31.55
N SER A 400 12.15 6.23 -31.68
CA SER A 400 10.95 6.43 -32.51
C SER A 400 9.70 5.92 -31.81
N VAL A 401 8.50 6.35 -32.26
CA VAL A 401 7.15 6.18 -31.68
C VAL A 401 6.70 4.71 -31.48
N GLN A 402 7.44 3.94 -30.69
CA GLN A 402 7.14 2.54 -30.33
C GLN A 402 6.70 2.41 -28.87
N ILE A 403 6.32 3.49 -28.20
CA ILE A 403 5.74 3.38 -26.85
C ILE A 403 4.27 2.98 -26.97
N PRO A 404 3.80 2.03 -26.14
CA PRO A 404 2.40 1.59 -26.13
C PRO A 404 1.42 2.74 -25.91
N GLN A 405 0.50 2.92 -26.85
CA GLN A 405 -0.52 3.98 -26.81
C GLN A 405 -1.58 3.74 -25.71
N THR A 406 -1.58 2.54 -25.11
CA THR A 406 -2.42 2.15 -23.98
C THR A 406 -1.88 2.58 -22.63
N LEU A 407 -0.66 3.13 -22.58
CA LEU A 407 0.02 3.50 -21.36
C LEU A 407 -0.78 4.54 -20.57
N ARG A 408 -0.99 4.28 -19.29
CA ARG A 408 -1.76 5.10 -18.35
C ARG A 408 -0.88 5.75 -17.32
N GLU A 409 0.15 5.05 -16.86
CA GLU A 409 1.09 5.58 -15.89
C GLU A 409 2.51 5.18 -16.26
N LEU A 410 3.41 6.16 -16.24
CA LEU A 410 4.81 5.99 -16.58
C LEU A 410 5.69 6.63 -15.50
N HIS A 411 6.48 5.81 -14.83
CA HIS A 411 7.44 6.20 -13.82
C HIS A 411 8.81 5.73 -14.30
N ILE A 412 9.67 6.67 -14.62
CA ILE A 412 10.99 6.37 -15.19
C ILE A 412 12.08 7.21 -14.56
N TRP A 413 13.19 6.56 -14.31
CA TRP A 413 14.41 7.22 -13.85
C TRP A 413 15.38 7.29 -15.02
N ALA A 414 15.98 8.46 -15.22
CA ALA A 414 16.92 8.67 -16.30
C ALA A 414 18.10 7.69 -16.19
N THR A 415 18.53 7.15 -17.34
CA THR A 415 19.84 6.48 -17.45
C THR A 415 20.93 7.53 -17.68
N ASP A 416 22.20 7.16 -17.50
CA ASP A 416 23.33 8.05 -17.79
C ASP A 416 23.29 8.62 -19.23
N ASP A 417 22.78 7.82 -20.18
CA ASP A 417 22.63 8.21 -21.60
C ASP A 417 21.42 9.10 -21.88
N GLU A 418 20.38 9.03 -21.04
CA GLU A 418 19.13 9.79 -21.21
C GLU A 418 19.09 11.05 -20.32
N ILE A 419 19.97 11.15 -19.33
CA ILE A 419 19.96 12.21 -18.32
C ILE A 419 20.01 13.62 -18.92
N LYS A 420 20.66 13.81 -20.07
CA LYS A 420 20.78 15.13 -20.73
C LYS A 420 19.76 15.36 -21.85
N LYS A 421 18.88 14.39 -22.13
CA LYS A 421 17.91 14.46 -23.23
C LYS A 421 16.56 14.94 -22.70
N ASP A 422 15.86 15.72 -23.51
CA ASP A 422 14.46 16.05 -23.25
C ASP A 422 13.60 14.82 -23.59
N PRO A 423 12.88 14.21 -22.63
CA PRO A 423 12.01 13.07 -22.91
C PRO A 423 10.68 13.47 -23.56
N MET A 424 10.31 14.75 -23.54
CA MET A 424 8.99 15.22 -24.00
C MET A 424 8.69 14.91 -25.47
N PRO A 425 9.60 15.06 -26.45
CA PRO A 425 9.32 14.74 -27.86
C PRO A 425 8.84 13.29 -28.10
N ILE A 426 9.16 12.39 -27.18
CA ILE A 426 8.73 10.99 -27.23
C ILE A 426 7.44 10.79 -26.43
N LEU A 427 7.35 11.39 -25.24
CA LEU A 427 6.29 11.11 -24.28
C LEU A 427 5.02 11.93 -24.49
N GLU A 428 5.12 13.15 -25.02
CA GLU A 428 3.98 14.08 -25.11
C GLU A 428 2.87 13.60 -26.04
N MET A 429 3.20 12.71 -26.98
CA MET A 429 2.25 12.14 -27.93
C MET A 429 1.42 11.00 -27.36
N LEU A 430 1.64 10.58 -26.10
CA LEU A 430 0.91 9.46 -25.50
C LEU A 430 -0.55 9.85 -25.16
N PRO A 431 -1.55 9.28 -25.85
CA PRO A 431 -2.92 9.76 -25.81
C PRO A 431 -3.68 9.33 -24.55
N CYS A 432 -3.20 8.27 -23.87
CA CYS A 432 -3.86 7.68 -22.72
C CYS A 432 -3.16 7.95 -21.38
N LEU A 433 -2.00 8.60 -21.39
CA LEU A 433 -1.17 8.82 -20.21
C LEU A 433 -1.90 9.76 -19.23
N VAL A 434 -2.03 9.32 -17.99
CA VAL A 434 -2.73 10.00 -16.89
C VAL A 434 -1.73 10.47 -15.83
N VAL A 435 -0.73 9.66 -15.51
CA VAL A 435 0.33 9.97 -14.55
C VAL A 435 1.69 9.84 -15.21
N LEU A 436 2.52 10.87 -15.08
CA LEU A 436 3.91 10.86 -15.51
C LEU A 436 4.80 11.26 -14.34
N GLU A 437 5.75 10.39 -14.00
CA GLU A 437 6.78 10.65 -13.02
C GLU A 437 8.15 10.49 -13.68
N LEU A 438 8.93 11.57 -13.64
CA LEU A 438 10.28 11.62 -14.18
C LEU A 438 11.25 11.88 -13.05
N GLN A 439 12.28 11.05 -12.97
CA GLN A 439 13.33 11.20 -11.99
C GLN A 439 14.70 11.39 -12.65
N ASP A 440 15.51 12.28 -12.08
CA ASP A 440 16.91 12.53 -12.45
C ASP A 440 17.13 13.15 -13.84
N PHE A 441 16.10 13.56 -14.58
CA PHE A 441 16.26 14.19 -15.90
C PHE A 441 16.86 15.59 -15.80
N ARG A 442 17.94 15.84 -16.55
CA ARG A 442 18.69 17.09 -16.59
C ARG A 442 18.95 17.65 -18.01
N PRO A 443 17.90 17.83 -18.83
CA PRO A 443 18.08 18.42 -20.16
C PRO A 443 18.43 19.91 -20.06
N GLU A 444 19.00 20.47 -21.13
CA GLU A 444 19.21 21.92 -21.20
C GLU A 444 17.87 22.68 -21.23
N THR A 445 16.94 22.19 -22.07
CA THR A 445 15.57 22.71 -22.18
C THR A 445 14.58 21.57 -22.03
N MET A 446 13.53 21.77 -21.25
CA MET A 446 12.36 20.88 -21.20
C MET A 446 11.17 21.57 -21.86
N SER A 447 10.67 20.97 -22.95
CA SER A 447 9.69 21.59 -23.84
C SER A 447 8.41 20.79 -23.96
N PHE A 448 7.26 21.45 -23.78
CA PHE A 448 5.94 20.84 -23.93
C PHE A 448 5.22 21.44 -25.14
N GLY A 449 5.00 20.62 -26.17
CA GLY A 449 4.36 21.05 -27.42
C GLY A 449 2.85 21.26 -27.29
N ALA A 450 2.28 22.00 -28.24
CA ALA A 450 0.84 22.24 -28.32
C ALA A 450 0.09 20.91 -28.47
N GLN A 451 -1.00 20.75 -27.71
CA GLN A 451 -1.79 19.50 -27.63
C GLN A 451 -1.05 18.28 -27.05
N GLY A 452 0.19 18.45 -26.59
CA GLY A 452 0.92 17.42 -25.86
C GLY A 452 0.15 16.99 -24.61
N PHE A 453 0.20 15.68 -24.30
CA PHE A 453 -0.39 15.07 -23.13
C PHE A 453 -1.91 15.34 -22.94
N PRO A 454 -2.76 14.86 -23.86
CA PRO A 454 -4.18 15.20 -23.87
C PRO A 454 -4.99 14.69 -22.65
N ARG A 455 -4.43 13.75 -21.88
CA ARG A 455 -5.09 13.13 -20.72
C ARG A 455 -4.30 13.20 -19.42
N LEU A 456 -3.12 13.80 -19.42
CA LEU A 456 -2.26 13.85 -18.24
C LEU A 456 -2.95 14.65 -17.14
N GLN A 457 -3.08 14.05 -15.97
CA GLN A 457 -3.69 14.65 -14.78
C GLN A 457 -2.63 14.95 -13.72
N GLU A 458 -1.55 14.17 -13.69
CA GLU A 458 -0.50 14.32 -12.71
C GLU A 458 0.88 14.26 -13.35
N LEU A 459 1.68 15.31 -13.13
CA LEU A 459 3.08 15.40 -13.52
C LEU A 459 3.95 15.55 -12.26
N ARG A 460 4.88 14.62 -12.08
CA ARG A 460 5.82 14.59 -10.96
C ARG A 460 7.24 14.63 -11.50
N LEU A 461 7.99 15.63 -11.05
CA LEU A 461 9.41 15.76 -11.36
C LEU A 461 10.19 15.61 -10.06
N GLU A 462 11.10 14.65 -10.02
CA GLU A 462 11.94 14.38 -8.85
C GLU A 462 13.43 14.47 -9.22
N ASN A 463 14.18 15.30 -8.50
CA ASN A 463 15.60 15.54 -8.74
C ASN A 463 15.94 15.98 -10.18
N CYS A 464 14.99 16.59 -10.89
CA CYS A 464 15.18 17.07 -12.25
C CYS A 464 15.79 18.48 -12.26
N SER A 465 16.65 18.78 -13.24
CA SER A 465 17.22 20.13 -13.36
C SER A 465 17.45 20.57 -14.81
N PHE A 466 16.88 21.70 -15.19
CA PHE A 466 16.95 22.20 -16.56
C PHE A 466 17.07 23.72 -16.57
N ASN A 467 17.77 24.28 -17.56
CA ASN A 467 18.04 25.72 -17.65
C ASN A 467 16.87 26.52 -18.21
N LYS A 468 16.00 25.88 -18.97
CA LYS A 468 14.85 26.50 -19.61
C LYS A 468 13.66 25.57 -19.57
N TRP A 469 12.51 26.10 -19.19
CA TRP A 469 11.23 25.42 -19.32
C TRP A 469 10.34 26.20 -20.28
N THR A 470 9.94 25.54 -21.37
CA THR A 470 8.99 26.11 -22.34
C THR A 470 7.75 25.25 -22.47
N MET A 471 6.59 25.90 -22.62
CA MET A 471 5.35 25.21 -22.98
C MET A 471 4.55 26.04 -23.97
N GLU A 472 3.95 25.36 -24.95
CA GLU A 472 3.05 25.98 -25.91
C GLU A 472 1.62 26.04 -25.38
N VAL A 473 0.83 26.97 -25.93
CA VAL A 473 -0.59 27.11 -25.58
C VAL A 473 -1.34 25.82 -25.94
N GLY A 474 -2.07 25.28 -24.98
CA GLY A 474 -2.85 24.04 -25.15
C GLY A 474 -2.10 22.75 -24.77
N ALA A 475 -0.88 22.83 -24.26
CA ALA A 475 -0.20 21.70 -23.63
C ALA A 475 -0.93 21.24 -22.35
N MET A 476 -0.96 19.93 -22.10
CA MET A 476 -1.45 19.30 -20.87
C MET A 476 -2.82 19.83 -20.36
N PRO A 477 -3.88 19.84 -21.19
CA PRO A 477 -5.13 20.53 -20.87
C PRO A 477 -5.87 19.98 -19.64
N LYS A 478 -5.58 18.74 -19.22
CA LYS A 478 -6.21 18.08 -18.06
C LYS A 478 -5.31 18.03 -16.82
N LEU A 479 -4.14 18.67 -16.85
CA LEU A 479 -3.21 18.63 -15.73
C LEU A 479 -3.88 19.22 -14.49
N PHE A 480 -3.97 18.40 -13.46
CA PHE A 480 -4.67 18.72 -12.22
C PHE A 480 -3.69 18.94 -11.07
N HIS A 481 -2.63 18.13 -11.03
CA HIS A 481 -1.57 18.20 -10.03
C HIS A 481 -0.18 18.24 -10.70
N LEU A 482 0.64 19.18 -10.25
CA LEU A 482 2.03 19.32 -10.64
C LEU A 482 2.91 19.28 -9.37
N SER A 483 3.92 18.42 -9.34
CA SER A 483 4.81 18.28 -8.20
C SER A 483 6.27 18.36 -8.59
N PHE A 484 7.04 19.09 -7.79
CA PHE A 484 8.50 19.19 -7.89
C PHE A 484 9.13 18.85 -6.55
N SER A 485 9.95 17.82 -6.57
CA SER A 485 10.77 17.44 -5.44
C SER A 485 12.23 17.58 -5.84
N TYR A 486 13.00 18.37 -5.09
CA TYR A 486 14.43 18.60 -5.34
C TYR A 486 14.76 19.07 -6.76
N CYS A 487 13.87 19.80 -7.43
CA CYS A 487 14.08 20.25 -8.81
C CYS A 487 14.69 21.65 -8.90
N GLY A 488 15.56 21.86 -9.89
CA GLY A 488 16.17 23.15 -10.23
C GLY A 488 15.80 23.62 -11.63
N VAL A 489 14.89 24.59 -11.73
CA VAL A 489 14.47 25.20 -13.00
C VAL A 489 15.14 26.55 -13.19
N GLY A 490 16.04 26.65 -14.16
CA GLY A 490 16.62 27.91 -14.64
C GLY A 490 15.56 28.75 -15.34
N GLY A 491 15.60 30.06 -15.10
CA GLY A 491 14.67 31.01 -15.71
C GLY A 491 13.28 31.11 -15.05
N GLY A 492 13.01 30.34 -14.00
CA GLY A 492 11.73 30.35 -13.28
C GLY A 492 10.69 29.40 -13.84
N ILE A 493 9.52 29.37 -13.21
CA ILE A 493 8.39 28.54 -13.64
C ILE A 493 7.71 29.23 -14.83
N PRO A 494 7.30 28.51 -15.90
CA PRO A 494 6.76 29.15 -17.09
C PRO A 494 5.35 29.70 -16.87
N ASP A 495 5.12 30.95 -17.29
CA ASP A 495 3.81 31.64 -17.22
C ASP A 495 2.68 30.88 -17.91
N GLY A 496 3.00 29.99 -18.86
CA GLY A 496 2.04 29.09 -19.51
C GLY A 496 1.19 28.26 -18.53
N LEU A 497 1.69 27.96 -17.32
CA LEU A 497 0.93 27.25 -16.29
C LEU A 497 -0.32 28.03 -15.84
N LEU A 498 -0.31 29.36 -15.91
CA LEU A 498 -1.46 30.21 -15.58
C LEU A 498 -2.65 29.95 -16.51
N HIS A 499 -2.38 29.48 -17.72
CA HIS A 499 -3.40 29.22 -18.74
C HIS A 499 -3.98 27.80 -18.67
N LEU A 500 -3.44 26.93 -17.81
CA LEU A 500 -3.98 25.58 -17.62
C LEU A 500 -5.37 25.65 -16.95
N PRO A 501 -6.41 25.03 -17.54
CA PRO A 501 -7.77 25.14 -17.03
C PRO A 501 -8.04 24.23 -15.82
N SER A 502 -7.39 23.07 -15.79
CA SER A 502 -7.62 22.02 -14.79
C SER A 502 -6.65 22.07 -13.61
N LEU A 503 -5.59 22.89 -13.66
CA LEU A 503 -4.57 22.91 -12.62
C LEU A 503 -5.21 23.41 -11.31
N ARG A 504 -5.02 22.63 -10.24
CA ARG A 504 -5.56 22.92 -8.90
C ARG A 504 -4.50 22.83 -7.81
N PHE A 505 -3.52 21.96 -8.00
CA PHE A 505 -2.50 21.70 -6.99
C PHE A 505 -1.10 21.84 -7.59
N VAL A 506 -0.26 22.64 -6.93
CA VAL A 506 1.18 22.70 -7.20
C VAL A 506 1.92 22.44 -5.90
N SER A 507 2.75 21.40 -5.88
CA SER A 507 3.52 20.99 -4.72
C SER A 507 5.00 21.18 -4.99
N LEU A 508 5.68 22.01 -4.19
CA LEU A 508 7.09 22.36 -4.38
C LEU A 508 7.84 22.06 -3.09
N ASP A 509 8.84 21.18 -3.11
CA ASP A 509 9.63 20.83 -1.90
C ASP A 509 10.82 21.79 -1.65
N SER A 510 11.16 22.66 -2.61
CA SER A 510 12.27 23.64 -2.48
C SER A 510 11.77 25.08 -2.38
N ALA A 511 11.38 25.50 -1.17
CA ALA A 511 10.82 26.83 -0.91
C ALA A 511 11.80 28.00 -1.10
N LYS A 512 13.11 27.76 -1.30
CA LYS A 512 14.09 28.85 -1.48
C LYS A 512 14.25 29.26 -2.93
N ALA A 513 14.11 28.33 -3.88
CA ALA A 513 14.35 28.60 -5.29
C ALA A 513 13.19 29.38 -5.96
N TYR A 514 11.96 29.21 -5.48
CA TYR A 514 10.75 29.73 -6.14
C TYR A 514 9.96 30.73 -5.28
N ARG A 515 10.59 31.29 -4.25
CA ARG A 515 9.91 32.07 -3.19
C ARG A 515 9.28 33.37 -3.70
N ASN A 516 9.79 33.92 -4.80
CA ASN A 516 9.35 35.17 -5.44
C ASN A 516 8.96 34.95 -6.91
N ASP A 517 8.51 33.75 -7.26
CA ASP A 517 8.14 33.42 -8.63
C ASP A 517 6.74 34.00 -8.96
N SER A 518 6.68 34.92 -9.94
CA SER A 518 5.45 35.64 -10.30
C SER A 518 4.35 34.71 -10.83
N THR A 519 4.74 33.60 -11.47
CA THR A 519 3.79 32.61 -12.00
C THR A 519 3.12 31.88 -10.84
N LEU A 520 3.86 31.49 -9.80
CA LEU A 520 3.28 30.86 -8.61
C LEU A 520 2.31 31.79 -7.88
N ASP A 521 2.66 33.07 -7.77
CA ASP A 521 1.74 34.06 -7.20
C ASP A 521 0.49 34.20 -8.05
N GLY A 522 0.61 34.26 -9.38
CA GLY A 522 -0.55 34.26 -10.29
C GLY A 522 -1.44 33.02 -10.13
N LEU A 523 -0.85 31.84 -9.92
CA LEU A 523 -1.60 30.60 -9.67
C LEU A 523 -2.39 30.67 -8.36
N ARG A 524 -1.80 31.21 -7.29
CA ARG A 524 -2.50 31.43 -6.01
C ARG A 524 -3.70 32.36 -6.17
N HIS A 525 -3.56 33.45 -6.91
CA HIS A 525 -4.66 34.38 -7.20
C HIS A 525 -5.79 33.72 -8.00
N LYS A 526 -5.48 32.71 -8.83
CA LYS A 526 -6.47 31.91 -9.57
C LYS A 526 -7.15 30.83 -8.71
N GLY A 527 -6.81 30.74 -7.42
CA GLY A 527 -7.35 29.73 -6.50
C GLY A 527 -6.66 28.36 -6.61
N CYS A 528 -5.47 28.29 -7.20
CA CYS A 528 -4.64 27.08 -7.16
C CYS A 528 -3.98 26.96 -5.78
N GLU A 529 -4.03 25.78 -5.18
CA GLU A 529 -3.35 25.50 -3.92
C GLU A 529 -1.86 25.23 -4.20
N VAL A 530 -1.02 26.18 -3.82
CA VAL A 530 0.44 26.07 -3.95
C VAL A 530 1.03 25.73 -2.58
N THR A 531 1.39 24.47 -2.40
CA THR A 531 2.02 23.98 -1.17
C THR A 531 3.54 24.14 -1.26
N LEU A 532 4.10 24.79 -0.25
CA LEU A 532 5.54 24.87 0.00
C LEU A 532 5.84 24.00 1.23
N PRO A 533 7.03 23.42 1.39
CA PRO A 533 7.38 22.72 2.61
C PRO A 533 7.17 23.69 3.79
N PRO A 534 6.76 23.18 4.96
CA PRO A 534 6.63 24.01 6.15
C PRO A 534 7.95 24.74 6.40
N SER A 535 7.88 26.08 6.46
CA SER A 535 9.01 26.93 6.83
C SER A 535 9.20 26.90 8.35
N SER A 536 9.64 25.78 8.89
CA SER A 536 10.06 25.74 10.30
C SER A 536 11.12 24.68 10.49
N LEU A 537 12.22 25.12 11.12
CA LEU A 537 13.10 24.24 11.87
C LEU A 537 12.26 23.19 12.60
N MET A 538 12.61 21.93 12.44
CA MET A 538 12.10 20.89 13.32
C MET A 538 12.26 21.34 14.78
N PRO A 539 11.24 21.16 15.63
CA PRO A 539 11.41 21.38 17.06
C PRO A 539 12.54 20.44 17.57
N PRO A 540 13.30 20.84 18.61
CA PRO A 540 14.50 20.12 19.05
C PRO A 540 14.19 18.85 19.87
N PHE A 541 13.02 18.24 19.68
CA PHE A 541 12.69 16.99 20.35
C PHE A 541 13.11 15.80 19.48
N LYS A 542 14.41 15.48 19.50
CA LYS A 542 14.96 14.25 18.92
C LYS A 542 14.49 13.03 19.73
N PHE A 543 13.23 12.63 19.59
CA PHE A 543 12.81 11.28 19.95
C PHE A 543 13.13 10.36 18.78
N LEU A 544 13.90 9.31 19.05
CA LEU A 544 13.96 8.18 18.13
C LEU A 544 12.78 7.28 18.46
N LEU A 545 11.74 7.31 17.62
CA LEU A 545 10.68 6.32 17.63
C LEU A 545 11.12 5.14 16.78
N PHE A 546 11.21 3.97 17.41
CA PHE A 546 11.37 2.70 16.71
C PHE A 546 10.06 1.93 16.88
N ASN A 547 9.46 1.49 15.78
CA ASN A 547 8.35 0.55 15.81
C ASN A 547 8.87 -0.82 15.38
N PHE A 548 8.74 -1.82 16.25
CA PHE A 548 9.06 -3.21 15.97
C PHE A 548 7.75 -4.01 16.04
N THR A 549 7.34 -4.58 14.93
CA THR A 549 6.28 -5.59 14.90
C THR A 549 6.92 -6.98 14.94
N THR A 550 6.50 -7.82 15.88
CA THR A 550 7.01 -9.20 16.00
C THR A 550 6.01 -10.14 15.35
N THR A 551 6.33 -10.65 14.16
CA THR A 551 5.39 -11.45 13.34
C THR A 551 5.59 -12.96 13.49
N THR A 552 6.32 -13.44 14.50
CA THR A 552 6.57 -14.88 14.69
C THR A 552 5.71 -15.44 15.82
N ARG A 553 5.06 -16.57 15.54
CA ARG A 553 4.06 -17.21 16.42
C ARG A 553 4.52 -18.52 17.06
N ASP A 554 5.78 -18.96 16.90
CA ASP A 554 6.47 -19.89 17.83
C ASP A 554 7.92 -20.27 17.41
N ASP A 555 8.71 -20.58 18.44
CA ASP A 555 9.94 -21.37 18.65
C ASP A 555 11.23 -21.16 17.80
N ASN A 556 12.24 -20.67 18.52
CA ASN A 556 13.69 -20.87 18.34
C ASN A 556 14.46 -20.12 17.25
N ALA A 557 13.90 -19.07 16.66
CA ALA A 557 14.72 -17.99 16.11
C ALA A 557 13.93 -16.69 16.08
N LEU A 558 14.39 -15.67 16.82
CA LEU A 558 14.06 -14.28 16.50
C LEU A 558 14.81 -13.95 15.21
N SER A 559 14.48 -14.58 14.09
CA SER A 559 15.17 -14.25 12.86
C SER A 559 14.88 -12.77 12.60
N PHE A 560 15.91 -11.94 12.74
CA PHE A 560 15.95 -10.65 12.06
C PHE A 560 16.12 -10.98 10.57
N ALA A 561 15.12 -11.64 9.98
CA ALA A 561 15.07 -11.91 8.56
C ALA A 561 15.25 -10.57 7.85
N GLY A 562 16.30 -10.52 7.04
CA GLY A 562 16.91 -9.31 6.54
C GLY A 562 15.90 -8.29 6.01
N GLN A 563 16.17 -7.03 6.32
CA GLN A 563 15.54 -5.85 5.69
C GLN A 563 14.02 -5.75 5.82
N ARG A 564 13.48 -5.86 7.04
CA ARG A 564 12.18 -5.23 7.37
C ARG A 564 12.43 -4.01 8.26
N ALA A 565 11.85 -2.89 7.83
CA ALA A 565 12.36 -1.55 8.09
C ALA A 565 12.41 -1.19 9.59
N PHE A 566 13.60 -0.86 10.08
CA PHE A 566 13.74 0.11 11.15
C PHE A 566 13.11 1.42 10.67
N ARG A 567 11.85 1.68 11.01
CA ARG A 567 11.27 3.00 10.80
C ARG A 567 11.80 3.91 11.91
N LEU A 568 12.88 4.62 11.59
CA LEU A 568 13.27 5.81 12.32
C LEU A 568 12.23 6.88 12.00
N VAL A 569 11.18 6.99 12.81
CA VAL A 569 10.23 8.08 12.65
C VAL A 569 10.85 9.28 13.36
N GLN A 570 11.52 10.14 12.58
CA GLN A 570 11.88 11.48 13.04
C GLN A 570 10.65 12.36 12.88
N TYR A 571 10.09 12.83 13.99
CA TYR A 571 9.07 13.89 13.98
C TYR A 571 9.72 15.26 14.10
#